data_AF-A0A1J3F243-F1
#
_entry.id   AF-A0A1J3F243-F1
#
_cell.length_a   1.000
_cell.length_b   1.000
_cell.length_c   1.000
_cell.angle_alpha   90.00
_cell.angle_beta   90.00
_cell.angle_gamma   90.00
#
_symmetry.space_group_name_H-M   'P 1'
#
loop_
_entity.id
_entity.type
_entity.pdbx_description
1 polymer ?
#
loop_
_entity_poly.entity_id
_entity_poly.type
_entity_poly.pdbx_seq_one_letter_code
_entity_poly.pdbx_strand_id
1 'polypeptide(L)'
;CIWGWDNLPRTLLMYYTNFISSSEGYFHTVICNAPEYSTKVVNHDLRYISWDDPPQQHPLTLSINDTEKMIASGAVFARKFRQNDPVLDKIDKELLG
;
A
#
# COMPACT_ATOMS: atom_id res chain seq x y z
N CYS A 1 1.67 0.03 -34.89
CA CYS A 1 1.26 1.41 -34.54
C CYS A 1 0.19 1.29 -33.46
N ILE A 2 0.48 1.68 -32.22
CA ILE A 2 -0.53 1.62 -31.14
C ILE A 2 -1.39 2.87 -31.29
N TRP A 3 -2.60 2.69 -31.82
CA TRP A 3 -3.61 3.73 -31.90
C TRP A 3 -4.16 3.97 -30.48
N GLY A 4 -3.49 4.82 -29.71
CA GLY A 4 -3.89 5.15 -28.34
C GLY A 4 -4.49 6.55 -28.30
N TRP A 5 -5.82 6.65 -28.35
CA TRP A 5 -6.52 7.91 -28.07
C TRP A 5 -6.29 8.38 -26.63
N ASP A 6 -5.99 7.44 -25.73
CA ASP A 6 -5.58 7.73 -24.37
C ASP A 6 -4.05 7.83 -24.26
N ASN A 7 -3.57 9.07 -24.12
CA ASN A 7 -2.16 9.37 -23.89
C ASN A 7 -1.83 9.57 -22.40
N LEU A 8 -2.82 9.58 -21.50
CA LEU A 8 -2.61 9.95 -20.11
C LEU A 8 -1.64 8.99 -19.39
N PRO A 9 -1.79 7.64 -19.45
CA PRO A 9 -0.84 6.73 -18.81
C PRO A 9 0.59 6.92 -19.33
N ARG A 10 0.76 7.17 -20.63
CA ARG A 10 2.08 7.38 -21.25
C ARG A 10 2.73 8.69 -20.80
N THR A 11 1.97 9.79 -20.80
CA THR A 11 2.46 11.09 -20.33
C THR A 11 2.83 11.03 -18.86
N LEU A 12 1.98 10.42 -18.03
CA LEU A 12 2.27 10.25 -16.61
C LEU A 12 3.48 9.33 -16.39
N LEU A 13 3.64 8.26 -17.18
CA LEU A 13 4.81 7.40 -17.07
C LEU A 13 6.11 8.18 -17.30
N MET A 14 6.17 8.99 -18.37
CA MET A 14 7.32 9.86 -18.68
C MET A 14 7.61 10.90 -17.58
N TYR A 15 6.56 11.39 -16.91
CA TYR A 15 6.72 12.31 -15.77
C TYR A 15 7.26 11.57 -14.54
N TYR A 16 6.61 10.47 -14.16
CA TYR A 16 6.94 9.73 -12.93
C TYR A 16 8.26 8.97 -13.01
N THR A 17 8.86 8.75 -14.20
CA THR A 17 10.23 8.22 -14.32
C THR A 17 11.29 9.15 -13.71
N ASN A 18 10.99 10.43 -13.52
CA ASN A 18 11.90 11.43 -12.93
C ASN A 18 11.40 11.96 -11.57
N PHE A 19 10.47 11.23 -10.92
CA PHE A 19 9.87 11.62 -9.65
C PHE A 19 10.31 10.68 -8.53
N ILE A 20 10.55 11.19 -7.32
CA ILE A 20 10.91 10.36 -6.15
C ILE A 20 9.68 9.55 -5.72
N SER A 21 9.86 8.27 -5.38
CA SER A 21 8.77 7.38 -4.98
C SER A 21 7.64 7.28 -6.02
N SER A 22 8.01 7.16 -7.31
CA SER A 22 7.08 7.15 -8.44
C SER A 22 5.83 6.29 -8.25
N SER A 23 5.98 5.11 -7.64
CA SER A 23 4.88 4.18 -7.38
C SER A 23 3.83 4.69 -6.40
N GLU A 24 4.19 5.62 -5.51
CA GLU A 24 3.26 6.21 -4.54
C GLU A 24 2.30 7.21 -5.21
N GLY A 25 2.65 7.77 -6.36
CA GLY A 25 1.80 8.71 -7.10
C GLY A 25 1.22 8.17 -8.40
N TYR A 26 2.01 7.43 -9.18
CA TYR A 26 1.66 7.06 -10.56
C TYR A 26 0.31 6.35 -10.68
N PHE A 27 0.12 5.26 -9.94
CA PHE A 27 -1.09 4.44 -10.06
C PHE A 27 -2.34 5.19 -9.62
N HIS A 28 -2.26 5.95 -8.52
CA HIS A 28 -3.36 6.77 -8.02
C HIS A 28 -3.75 7.85 -9.03
N THR A 29 -2.78 8.56 -9.60
CA THR A 29 -3.03 9.60 -10.59
C THR A 29 -3.66 9.03 -11.86
N VAL A 30 -3.18 7.89 -12.36
CA VAL A 30 -3.74 7.25 -13.56
C VAL A 30 -5.19 6.81 -13.31
N ILE A 31 -5.46 6.05 -12.25
CA ILE A 31 -6.78 5.44 -12.03
C ILE A 31 -7.85 6.48 -11.69
N CYS A 32 -7.51 7.54 -10.94
CA CYS A 32 -8.45 8.59 -10.58
C CYS A 32 -8.80 9.52 -11.76
N ASN A 33 -7.94 9.61 -12.77
CA ASN A 33 -8.17 10.44 -13.97
C ASN A 33 -8.67 9.63 -15.19
N ALA A 34 -8.95 8.34 -15.02
CA ALA A 34 -9.57 7.51 -16.04
C ALA A 34 -11.09 7.41 -15.77
N PRO A 35 -11.97 8.03 -16.59
CA PRO A 35 -13.41 8.06 -16.34
C PRO A 35 -14.06 6.68 -16.17
N GLU A 36 -13.52 5.65 -16.82
CA GLU A 36 -14.01 4.28 -16.75
C GLU A 36 -13.76 3.59 -15.38
N TYR A 37 -12.81 4.12 -14.60
CA TYR A 37 -12.33 3.52 -13.34
C TYR A 37 -12.45 4.43 -12.12
N SER A 38 -12.49 5.75 -12.29
CA SER A 38 -12.46 6.71 -11.18
C SER A 38 -13.59 6.50 -10.17
N THR A 39 -14.77 6.07 -10.62
CA THR A 39 -15.93 5.76 -9.78
C THR A 39 -15.84 4.41 -9.05
N LYS A 40 -14.85 3.58 -9.38
CA LYS A 40 -14.61 2.24 -8.80
C LYS A 40 -13.45 2.23 -7.81
N VAL A 41 -12.80 3.38 -7.59
CA VAL A 41 -11.66 3.48 -6.68
C VAL A 41 -12.14 3.38 -5.24
N VAL A 42 -11.56 2.44 -4.49
CA VAL A 42 -11.73 2.33 -3.04
C VAL A 42 -10.48 2.91 -2.40
N ASN A 43 -10.66 3.90 -1.52
CA ASN A 43 -9.55 4.57 -0.83
C ASN A 43 -9.02 3.76 0.37
N HIS A 44 -8.67 2.50 0.12
CA HIS A 44 -8.12 1.60 1.12
C HIS A 44 -7.27 0.51 0.45
N ASP A 45 -6.04 0.31 0.90
CA ASP A 45 -5.08 -0.63 0.28
C ASP A 45 -5.02 -2.01 0.95
N LEU A 46 -5.89 -2.22 1.95
CA LEU A 46 -6.05 -3.47 2.71
C LEU A 46 -4.84 -3.86 3.58
N ARG A 47 -3.93 -2.91 3.85
CA ARG A 47 -2.71 -3.15 4.64
C ARG A 47 -2.75 -2.40 5.97
N TYR A 48 -2.48 -3.09 7.07
CA TYR A 48 -2.13 -2.46 8.34
C TYR A 48 -0.66 -2.02 8.30
N ILE A 49 -0.44 -0.72 8.46
CA ILE A 49 0.89 -0.11 8.49
C ILE A 49 0.93 0.85 9.67
N SER A 50 1.89 0.63 10.59
CA SER A 50 2.12 1.53 11.71
C SER A 50 3.17 2.58 11.35
N TRP A 51 2.91 3.83 11.72
CA TRP A 51 3.78 4.98 11.47
C TRP A 51 4.05 5.73 12.76
N ASP A 52 5.19 6.41 12.82
CA ASP A 52 5.43 7.45 13.82
C ASP A 52 4.44 8.61 13.66
N ASP A 53 4.31 9.42 14.71
CA ASP A 53 3.60 10.71 14.67
C ASP A 53 4.57 11.83 15.09
N PRO A 54 5.08 12.65 14.15
CA PRO A 54 4.75 12.68 12.72
C PRO A 54 5.36 11.51 11.91
N PRO A 55 4.75 11.11 10.77
CA PRO A 55 5.26 10.02 9.95
C PRO A 55 6.66 10.30 9.40
N GLN A 56 7.55 9.32 9.54
CA GLN A 56 8.89 9.32 8.93
C GLN A 56 8.87 8.66 7.53
N GLN A 57 10.01 8.55 6.85
CA GLN A 57 10.12 7.94 5.51
C GLN A 57 9.75 6.44 5.49
N HIS A 58 9.96 5.73 6.60
CA HIS A 58 9.73 4.29 6.67
C HIS A 58 8.78 3.94 7.82
N PRO A 59 7.86 2.99 7.61
CA PRO A 59 6.93 2.58 8.65
C PRO A 59 7.66 1.81 9.76
N LEU A 60 7.04 1.79 10.93
CA LEU A 60 7.53 1.08 12.09
C LEU A 60 7.58 -0.43 11.83
N THR A 61 8.50 -1.09 12.53
CA THR A 61 8.53 -2.56 12.57
C THR A 61 7.51 -3.03 13.59
N LEU A 62 6.58 -3.87 13.15
CA LEU A 62 5.56 -4.48 13.99
C LEU A 62 6.16 -5.58 14.87
N SER A 63 5.63 -5.67 16.08
CA SER A 63 6.02 -6.63 17.11
C SER A 63 4.78 -7.28 17.74
N ILE A 64 4.98 -8.21 18.68
CA ILE A 64 3.88 -8.82 19.44
C ILE A 64 2.95 -7.77 20.07
N ASN A 65 3.48 -6.63 20.50
CA ASN A 65 2.70 -5.56 21.14
C ASN A 65 1.70 -4.89 20.19
N ASP A 66 1.87 -5.05 18.87
CA ASP A 66 1.01 -4.46 17.86
C ASP A 66 -0.12 -5.42 17.41
N THR A 67 -0.12 -6.66 17.90
CA THR A 67 -1.02 -7.73 17.44
C THR A 67 -2.49 -7.35 17.59
N GLU A 68 -2.88 -6.79 18.74
CA GLU A 68 -4.27 -6.40 18.98
C GLU A 68 -4.75 -5.33 17.99
N LYS A 69 -3.93 -4.29 17.76
CA LYS A 69 -4.26 -3.22 16.81
C LYS A 69 -4.33 -3.74 15.38
N MET A 70 -3.41 -4.62 15.01
CA MET A 70 -3.36 -5.24 13.69
C MET A 70 -4.60 -6.09 13.43
N ILE A 71 -5.01 -6.94 14.37
CA ILE A 71 -6.23 -7.76 14.26
C ILE A 71 -7.47 -6.86 14.22
N ALA A 72 -7.57 -5.87 15.12
CA ALA A 72 -8.69 -4.95 15.19
C ALA A 72 -8.86 -4.10 13.93
N SER A 73 -7.79 -3.87 13.16
CA SER A 73 -7.84 -3.11 11.91
C SER A 73 -8.68 -3.79 10.82
N GLY A 74 -8.87 -5.11 10.89
CA GLY A 74 -9.54 -5.88 9.85
C GLY A 74 -8.81 -5.91 8.50
N ALA A 75 -7.57 -5.40 8.44
CA ALA A 75 -6.75 -5.44 7.24
C ALA A 75 -6.34 -6.88 6.90
N VAL A 76 -6.29 -7.19 5.59
CA VAL A 76 -5.94 -8.53 5.10
C VAL A 76 -4.44 -8.79 5.22
N PHE A 77 -3.64 -7.73 5.11
CA PHE A 77 -2.18 -7.80 5.16
C PHE A 77 -1.63 -6.81 6.18
N ALA A 78 -0.40 -7.01 6.63
CA ALA A 78 0.30 -6.08 7.50
C ALA A 78 1.79 -5.98 7.15
N ARG A 79 2.41 -4.84 7.45
CA ARG A 79 3.87 -4.62 7.33
C ARG A 79 4.35 -3.52 8.30
N LYS A 80 5.63 -3.49 8.70
CA LYS A 80 6.75 -4.36 8.32
C LYS A 80 7.13 -5.29 9.47
N PHE A 81 7.50 -6.53 9.15
CA PHE A 81 8.01 -7.49 10.12
C PHE A 81 9.52 -7.65 10.01
N ARG A 82 10.18 -7.97 11.13
CA ARG A 82 11.54 -8.53 11.11
C ARG A 82 11.47 -9.99 10.68
N GLN A 83 12.56 -10.47 10.09
CA GLN A 83 12.69 -11.89 9.78
C GLN A 83 12.68 -12.69 11.09
N ASN A 84 11.90 -13.77 11.13
CA ASN A 84 11.75 -14.68 12.27
C ASN A 84 11.29 -13.96 13.56
N ASP A 85 10.53 -12.89 13.44
CA ASP A 85 9.98 -12.20 14.61
C ASP A 85 8.85 -13.05 15.23
N PRO A 86 8.82 -13.25 16.56
CA PRO A 86 7.80 -14.05 17.25
C PRO A 86 6.35 -13.61 17.00
N VAL A 87 6.13 -12.37 16.53
CA VAL A 87 4.79 -11.94 16.10
C VAL A 87 4.26 -12.77 14.94
N LEU A 88 5.12 -13.28 14.05
CA LEU A 88 4.73 -14.12 12.93
C LEU A 88 4.15 -15.45 13.42
N ASP A 89 4.83 -16.11 14.37
CA ASP A 89 4.35 -17.35 14.98
C ASP A 89 2.99 -17.15 15.69
N LYS A 90 2.81 -15.97 16.31
CA LYS A 90 1.53 -15.61 16.96
C LYS A 90 0.41 -15.45 15.94
N ILE A 91 0.66 -14.73 14.84
CA ILE A 91 -0.31 -14.57 13.74
C ILE A 91 -0.70 -15.94 13.18
N ASP A 92 0.29 -16.79 12.88
CA ASP A 92 0.05 -18.11 12.31
C ASP A 92 -0.85 -18.92 13.24
N LYS A 93 -0.50 -18.98 14.53
CA LYS A 93 -1.27 -19.74 15.53
C LYS A 93 -2.68 -19.22 15.78
N GLU A 94 -2.88 -17.89 15.82
CA GLU A 94 -4.18 -17.31 16.21
C GLU A 94 -5.14 -17.09 15.03
N LEU A 95 -4.61 -16.90 13.81
CA LEU A 95 -5.42 -16.51 12.65
C LEU A 95 -5.36 -17.50 11.49
N LEU A 96 -4.27 -18.27 11.33
CA LEU A 96 -4.06 -19.12 10.14
C LEU A 96 -4.16 -20.62 10.43
N GLY A 97 -3.91 -21.06 11.67
CA GLY A 97 -4.01 -22.45 12.11
C GLY A 97 -2.84 -23.30 11.62
#